data_AF-A0A350QMC4-F1
#
_entry.id   AF-A0A350QMC4-F1
#
_cell.length_a   1.000
_cell.length_b   1.000
_cell.length_c   1.000
_cell.angle_alpha   90.00
_cell.angle_beta   90.00
_cell.angle_gamma   90.00
#
_symmetry.space_group_name_H-M   'P 1'
#
loop_
_entity.id
_entity.type
_entity.pdbx_description
1 polymer ?
#
loop_
_entity_poly.entity_id
_entity_poly.type
_entity_poly.pdbx_seq_one_letter_code
_entity_poly.pdbx_strand_id
1 'polypeptide(L)'
;MLDQALKSDSVSLCVAESGAAAVFDRGEFSRRVPARWLRMMVLSVEESDSFAPRPALSTVIPTDVRLRSISYLEEFDAWDVQFEGENQLFRIDRDRLGASSDMLLGDGPEQTPFNSSDQPNRQIDSETLESPAAVRSFLD
;
A
#
# COMPACT_ATOMS: atom_id res chain seq x y z
N MET A 1 1.49 14.14 -35.35
CA MET A 1 0.60 13.38 -34.46
C MET A 1 1.46 12.69 -33.43
N LEU A 2 1.56 13.24 -32.22
CA LEU A 2 2.18 12.61 -31.06
C LEU A 2 1.72 13.41 -29.84
N ASP A 3 0.42 13.34 -29.54
CA ASP A 3 -0.10 13.70 -28.22
C ASP A 3 0.31 12.57 -27.26
N GLN A 4 1.58 12.57 -26.85
CA GLN A 4 1.95 11.94 -25.59
C GLN A 4 1.43 12.86 -24.50
N ALA A 5 0.14 12.69 -24.19
CA ALA A 5 -0.44 13.24 -22.98
C ALA A 5 0.46 12.78 -21.82
N LEU A 6 1.16 13.73 -21.21
CA LEU A 6 1.64 13.63 -19.85
C LEU A 6 0.43 13.22 -19.00
N LYS A 7 0.22 11.90 -18.84
CA LYS A 7 -0.69 11.35 -17.84
C LYS A 7 -0.06 11.73 -16.52
N SER A 8 -0.47 12.88 -16.00
CA SER A 8 -0.15 13.32 -14.66
C SER A 8 -0.39 12.16 -13.72
N ASP A 9 0.58 11.84 -12.87
CA ASP A 9 0.45 10.89 -11.76
C ASP A 9 -0.44 11.51 -10.66
N SER A 10 -1.59 12.05 -11.08
CA SER A 10 -2.59 12.68 -10.24
C SER A 10 -3.26 11.57 -9.46
N VAL A 11 -2.91 11.51 -8.17
CA VAL A 11 -3.55 10.63 -7.20
C VAL A 11 -4.64 11.43 -6.50
N SER A 12 -5.85 10.88 -6.44
CA SER A 12 -6.96 11.50 -5.74
C SER A 12 -7.73 10.48 -4.90
N LEU A 13 -8.30 10.94 -3.80
CA LEU A 13 -9.14 10.13 -2.92
C LEU A 13 -10.35 10.96 -2.53
N CYS A 14 -11.56 10.48 -2.83
CA CYS A 14 -12.80 11.21 -2.57
C CYS A 14 -13.84 10.33 -1.86
N VAL A 15 -14.69 10.93 -1.04
CA VAL A 15 -15.76 10.22 -0.34
C VAL A 15 -16.87 9.85 -1.31
N ALA A 16 -17.36 8.61 -1.22
CA ALA A 16 -18.45 8.07 -2.04
C ALA A 16 -19.50 7.36 -1.17
N GLU A 17 -20.64 7.01 -1.78
CA GLU A 17 -21.67 6.15 -1.17
C GLU A 17 -22.13 6.63 0.23
N SER A 18 -22.36 7.94 0.38
CA SER A 18 -22.75 8.54 1.67
C SER A 18 -21.80 8.16 2.83
N GLY A 19 -20.50 8.09 2.54
CA GLY A 19 -19.45 7.77 3.49
C GLY A 19 -19.12 6.29 3.59
N ALA A 20 -19.85 5.38 2.95
CA ALA A 20 -19.56 3.94 3.06
C ALA A 20 -18.26 3.53 2.35
N ALA A 21 -17.76 4.35 1.43
CA ALA A 21 -16.53 4.11 0.69
C ALA A 21 -15.83 5.42 0.29
N ALA A 22 -14.58 5.30 -0.14
CA ALA A 22 -13.88 6.31 -0.91
C ALA A 22 -13.58 5.77 -2.32
N VAL A 23 -13.45 6.65 -3.30
CA VAL A 23 -12.91 6.31 -4.62
C VAL A 23 -11.47 6.83 -4.68
N PHE A 24 -10.54 5.90 -4.94
CA PHE A 24 -9.13 6.19 -5.15
C PHE A 24 -8.83 6.14 -6.65
N ASP A 25 -8.31 7.24 -7.17
CA ASP A 25 -7.91 7.36 -8.56
C ASP A 25 -6.41 7.64 -8.66
N ARG A 26 -5.72 6.94 -9.57
CA ARG A 26 -4.31 7.16 -9.93
C ARG A 26 -4.14 6.95 -11.44
N GLY A 27 -4.06 8.03 -12.20
CA GLY A 27 -3.99 7.96 -13.65
C GLY A 27 -5.24 7.28 -14.23
N GLU A 28 -5.08 6.12 -14.88
CA GLU A 28 -6.21 5.32 -15.41
C GLU A 28 -6.79 4.32 -14.41
N PHE A 29 -6.14 4.15 -13.26
CA PHE A 29 -6.58 3.23 -12.24
C PHE A 29 -7.59 3.92 -11.33
N SER A 30 -8.80 3.37 -11.22
CA SER A 30 -9.84 3.83 -10.30
C SER A 30 -10.36 2.65 -9.49
N ARG A 31 -10.49 2.81 -8.18
CA ARG A 31 -10.99 1.75 -7.29
C ARG A 31 -11.88 2.29 -6.18
N ARG A 32 -12.86 1.48 -5.82
CA ARG A 32 -13.65 1.65 -4.61
C ARG A 32 -12.90 1.10 -3.41
N VAL A 33 -12.74 1.92 -2.38
CA VAL A 33 -12.09 1.58 -1.11
C VAL A 33 -13.12 1.65 0.02
N PRO A 34 -13.50 0.52 0.65
CA PRO A 34 -14.48 0.55 1.75
C PRO A 34 -13.98 1.39 2.94
N ALA A 35 -14.88 2.16 3.56
CA ALA A 35 -14.56 2.98 4.74
C ALA A 35 -13.98 2.14 5.89
N ARG A 36 -14.54 0.95 6.12
CA ARG A 36 -14.03 0.00 7.12
C ARG A 36 -12.60 -0.45 6.83
N TRP A 37 -12.25 -0.64 5.55
CA TRP A 37 -10.88 -1.02 5.17
C TRP A 37 -9.90 0.14 5.36
N LEU A 38 -10.30 1.37 5.02
CA LEU A 38 -9.52 2.57 5.36
C LEU A 38 -9.29 2.68 6.87
N ARG A 39 -10.32 2.42 7.68
CA ARG A 39 -10.20 2.44 9.14
C ARG A 39 -9.23 1.38 9.69
N MET A 40 -9.11 0.25 9.00
CA MET A 40 -8.11 -0.79 9.30
C MET A 40 -6.70 -0.43 8.84
N MET A 41 -6.54 0.53 7.92
CA MET A 41 -5.24 0.95 7.40
C MET A 41 -4.61 2.04 8.27
N VAL A 42 -5.44 2.86 8.91
CA VAL A 42 -5.03 3.86 9.90
C VAL A 42 -4.06 3.25 10.91
N LEU A 43 -2.89 3.86 11.08
CA LEU A 43 -2.03 3.61 12.22
C LEU A 43 -2.36 4.62 13.31
N SER A 44 -2.52 4.16 14.54
CA SER A 44 -2.43 5.06 15.67
C SER A 44 -0.98 5.60 15.76
N VAL A 45 -0.81 6.85 16.20
CA VAL A 45 0.52 7.45 16.44
C VAL A 45 1.30 6.63 17.46
N GLU A 46 0.63 5.98 18.40
CA GLU A 46 1.24 5.08 19.40
C GLU A 46 1.62 3.71 18.81
N GLU A 47 0.96 3.27 17.74
CA GLU A 47 1.22 1.99 17.07
C GLU A 47 2.36 2.07 16.03
N SER A 48 2.71 3.29 15.60
CA SER A 48 3.71 3.50 14.54
C SER A 48 5.15 3.24 15.01
N ASP A 49 5.42 3.42 16.31
CA ASP A 49 6.74 3.16 16.92
C ASP A 49 6.90 1.73 17.44
N SER A 50 5.84 0.91 17.40
CA SER A 50 5.88 -0.46 17.88
C SER A 50 6.06 -1.42 16.71
N PHE A 51 7.13 -2.22 16.72
CA PHE A 51 7.28 -3.40 15.87
C PHE A 51 6.27 -4.52 16.23
N ALA A 52 5.27 -4.23 17.07
CA ALA A 52 4.28 -5.20 17.49
C ALA A 52 3.27 -5.45 16.37
N PRO A 53 2.77 -6.68 16.24
CA PRO A 53 1.66 -6.97 15.35
C PRO A 53 0.46 -6.11 15.75
N ARG A 54 -0.20 -5.53 14.74
CA ARG A 54 -1.42 -4.74 14.94
C ARG A 54 -2.42 -5.58 15.76
N PRO A 55 -3.01 -5.05 16.84
CA PRO A 55 -4.03 -5.75 17.60
C PRO A 55 -5.21 -6.13 16.68
N ALA A 56 -5.96 -7.17 17.03
CA ALA A 56 -7.09 -7.63 16.21
C ALA A 56 -8.22 -6.57 16.20
N LEU A 57 -8.11 -5.59 15.28
CA LEU A 57 -9.03 -4.45 15.18
C LEU A 57 -10.40 -4.81 14.58
N SER A 58 -10.58 -6.02 14.03
CA SER A 58 -11.79 -6.36 13.27
C SER A 58 -13.07 -6.38 14.12
N THR A 59 -12.96 -6.71 15.41
CA THR A 59 -14.07 -6.69 16.38
C THR A 59 -14.29 -5.32 17.00
N VAL A 60 -13.27 -4.47 16.99
CA VAL A 60 -13.31 -3.12 17.58
C VAL A 60 -13.87 -2.11 16.59
N ILE A 61 -13.61 -2.30 15.30
CA ILE A 61 -14.10 -1.41 14.23
C ILE A 61 -15.56 -1.76 13.91
N PRO A 62 -16.51 -0.83 14.08
CA PRO A 62 -17.91 -1.04 13.73
C PRO A 62 -18.09 -1.47 12.28
N THR A 63 -19.14 -2.26 12.01
CA THR A 63 -19.46 -2.70 10.63
C THR A 63 -19.95 -1.55 9.74
N ASP A 64 -20.51 -0.51 10.35
CA ASP A 64 -21.18 0.63 9.74
C ASP A 64 -20.33 1.91 9.73
N VAL A 65 -19.01 1.77 9.85
CA VAL A 65 -18.07 2.90 9.76
C VAL A 65 -18.29 3.67 8.46
N ARG A 66 -18.42 4.99 8.60
CA ARG A 66 -18.59 5.95 7.51
C ARG A 66 -17.50 7.01 7.54
N LEU A 67 -17.10 7.43 6.35
CA LEU A 67 -16.21 8.56 6.12
C LEU A 67 -17.01 9.85 6.22
N ARG A 68 -16.52 10.77 7.04
CA ARG A 68 -17.03 12.13 7.15
C ARG A 68 -16.34 13.06 6.16
N SER A 69 -15.02 12.97 6.06
CA SER A 69 -14.21 13.82 5.18
C SER A 69 -12.87 13.18 4.85
N ILE A 70 -12.32 13.60 3.72
CA ILE A 70 -10.97 13.24 3.25
C ILE A 70 -10.34 14.53 2.73
N SER A 71 -9.11 14.82 3.15
CA SER A 71 -8.33 15.98 2.72
C SER A 71 -6.90 15.59 2.42
N TYR A 72 -6.38 16.03 1.28
CA TYR A 72 -4.98 15.85 0.95
C TYR A 72 -4.11 16.86 1.69
N LEU A 73 -3.02 16.41 2.28
CA LEU A 73 -2.01 17.28 2.88
C LEU A 73 -0.73 17.19 2.05
N GLU A 74 -0.50 18.21 1.23
CA GLU A 74 0.68 18.29 0.35
C GLU A 74 1.99 18.28 1.15
N GLU A 75 2.04 18.88 2.35
CA GLU A 75 3.28 18.95 3.15
C GLU A 75 3.76 17.58 3.65
N PHE A 76 2.84 16.62 3.77
CA PHE A 76 3.11 15.28 4.29
C PHE A 76 2.95 14.18 3.22
N ASP A 77 2.59 14.54 1.99
CA ASP A 77 2.24 13.59 0.91
C ASP A 77 1.26 12.49 1.40
N ALA A 78 0.24 12.90 2.18
CA ALA A 78 -0.66 11.99 2.88
C ALA A 78 -2.12 12.46 2.87
N TRP A 79 -3.03 11.52 3.10
CA TRP A 79 -4.46 11.78 3.24
C TRP A 79 -4.85 11.82 4.72
N ASP A 80 -5.45 12.92 5.13
CA ASP A 80 -6.17 13.01 6.39
C ASP A 80 -7.61 12.54 6.17
N VAL A 81 -8.03 11.57 6.98
CA VAL A 81 -9.32 10.90 6.89
C VAL A 81 -10.03 11.04 8.23
N GLN A 82 -11.30 11.47 8.19
CA GLN A 82 -12.17 11.55 9.35
C GLN A 82 -13.34 10.58 9.20
N PHE A 83 -13.67 9.87 10.28
CA PHE A 83 -14.82 8.96 10.34
C PHE A 83 -15.99 9.58 11.13
N GLU A 84 -17.21 9.21 10.80
CA GLU A 84 -18.39 9.62 11.56
C GLU A 84 -18.33 9.07 13.00
N GLY A 85 -18.71 9.90 13.97
CA GLY A 85 -18.63 9.53 15.40
C GLY A 85 -17.23 9.61 16.00
N GLU A 86 -16.19 9.83 15.19
CA GLU A 86 -14.81 9.99 15.66
C GLU A 86 -14.35 11.44 15.51
N ASN A 87 -13.80 12.01 16.59
CA ASN A 87 -13.23 13.37 16.57
C ASN A 87 -11.78 13.41 16.09
N GLN A 88 -11.14 12.25 16.00
CA GLN A 88 -9.75 12.13 15.61
C GLN A 88 -9.61 12.14 14.08
N LEU A 89 -8.57 12.82 13.60
CA LEU A 89 -8.10 12.73 12.22
C LEU A 89 -7.07 11.62 12.13
N PHE A 90 -7.18 10.83 11.08
CA PHE A 90 -6.29 9.71 10.83
C PHE A 90 -5.51 9.91 9.54
N ARG A 91 -4.22 9.65 9.60
CA ARG A 91 -3.33 9.82 8.45
C ARG A 91 -3.13 8.50 7.72
N ILE A 92 -3.21 8.56 6.40
CA ILE A 92 -2.93 7.43 5.51
C ILE A 92 -1.94 7.90 4.44
N ASP A 93 -0.78 7.27 4.39
CA ASP A 93 0.25 7.56 3.40
C ASP A 93 -0.26 7.28 1.97
N ARG A 94 0.11 8.14 1.03
CA ARG A 94 -0.28 8.03 -0.38
C ARG A 94 0.06 6.67 -0.99
N ASP A 95 1.28 6.18 -0.73
CA ASP A 95 1.78 4.93 -1.32
C ASP A 95 1.18 3.67 -0.70
N ARG A 96 0.69 3.75 0.54
CA ARG A 96 0.06 2.59 1.21
C ARG A 96 -1.20 2.14 0.50
N LEU A 97 -2.00 3.07 -0.01
CA LEU A 97 -3.21 2.76 -0.78
C LEU A 97 -2.88 2.17 -2.15
N GLY A 98 -1.70 2.44 -2.70
CA GLY A 98 -1.23 1.83 -3.95
C GLY A 98 -0.63 0.44 -3.75
N ALA A 99 0.16 0.25 -2.68
CA ALA A 99 0.91 -0.99 -2.43
C ALA A 99 0.11 -2.12 -1.76
N SER A 100 -0.83 -1.82 -0.86
CA SER A 100 -1.68 -2.85 -0.22
C SER A 100 -2.86 -3.30 -1.10
N SER A 101 -2.80 -2.93 -2.37
CA SER A 101 -3.94 -2.75 -3.25
C SER A 101 -3.91 -3.67 -4.47
N ASP A 102 -2.76 -4.30 -4.75
CA ASP A 102 -2.64 -5.36 -5.75
C ASP A 102 -3.30 -6.65 -5.23
N MET A 103 -4.61 -6.72 -5.39
CA MET A 103 -5.34 -7.99 -5.55
C MET A 103 -5.60 -8.27 -7.03
N LEU A 104 -4.72 -7.80 -7.93
CA LEU A 104 -4.49 -8.64 -9.09
C LEU A 104 -3.91 -9.93 -8.54
N LEU A 105 -4.58 -11.05 -8.83
CA LEU A 105 -4.00 -12.39 -8.77
C LEU A 105 -2.76 -12.34 -9.69
N GLY A 106 -1.69 -11.74 -9.21
CA GLY A 106 -0.38 -11.95 -9.77
C GLY A 106 -0.11 -13.41 -9.49
N ASP A 107 -0.15 -14.21 -10.56
CA ASP A 107 0.79 -15.33 -10.63
C ASP A 107 2.10 -14.78 -10.06
N GLY A 108 2.64 -15.46 -9.04
CA GLY A 108 3.86 -15.03 -8.36
C GLY A 108 4.96 -14.68 -9.38
N PRO A 109 6.04 -14.00 -8.95
CA PRO A 109 7.11 -13.57 -9.85
C PRO A 109 7.44 -14.69 -10.83
N GLU A 110 7.52 -14.36 -12.14
CA GLU A 110 7.72 -15.34 -13.21
C GLU A 110 8.76 -16.37 -12.76
N GLN A 111 8.35 -17.63 -12.63
CA GLN A 111 9.28 -18.68 -12.24
C GLN A 111 10.29 -18.85 -13.36
N THR A 112 11.54 -18.48 -13.13
CA THR A 112 12.62 -18.75 -14.07
C THR A 112 12.80 -20.28 -14.16
N PRO A 113 12.55 -20.92 -15.32
CA PRO A 113 12.67 -22.36 -15.43
C PRO A 113 14.15 -22.76 -15.31
N PHE A 114 14.48 -23.61 -14.34
CA PHE A 114 15.82 -24.15 -14.14
C PHE A 114 15.97 -25.52 -14.81
N ASN A 115 17.04 -25.71 -15.59
CA ASN A 115 17.42 -27.00 -16.15
C ASN A 115 18.90 -27.33 -15.88
N SER A 116 19.32 -28.55 -16.23
CA SER A 116 20.68 -29.05 -15.98
C SER A 116 21.81 -28.27 -16.69
N SER A 117 21.47 -27.38 -17.61
CA SER A 117 22.42 -26.50 -18.32
C SER A 117 22.65 -25.17 -17.58
N ASP A 118 21.82 -24.84 -16.58
CA ASP A 118 21.89 -23.59 -15.79
C ASP A 118 22.87 -23.68 -14.60
N GLN A 119 23.72 -24.71 -14.56
CA GLN A 119 24.79 -24.84 -13.58
C GLN A 119 26.16 -24.49 -14.15
N PRO A 120 26.63 -23.24 -14.03
CA PRO A 120 27.94 -23.03 -13.46
C PRO A 120 27.80 -23.12 -11.94
N ASN A 121 28.50 -24.06 -11.32
CA ASN A 121 28.65 -24.14 -9.87
C ASN A 121 29.07 -22.75 -9.35
N ARG A 122 28.12 -21.93 -8.85
CA ARG A 122 28.44 -20.63 -8.25
C ARG A 122 29.22 -20.96 -6.97
N GLN A 123 30.55 -21.00 -7.08
CA GLN A 123 31.42 -21.14 -5.92
C GLN A 123 31.27 -19.88 -5.09
N ILE A 124 30.48 -20.00 -4.02
CA ILE A 124 30.32 -18.93 -3.04
C ILE A 124 31.53 -19.00 -2.13
N ASP A 125 32.36 -17.95 -2.17
CA ASP A 125 33.41 -17.76 -1.18
C ASP A 125 32.76 -17.24 0.11
N SER A 126 32.89 -18.02 1.19
CA SER A 126 32.29 -17.70 2.50
C SER A 126 32.75 -16.35 3.05
N GLU A 127 33.88 -15.83 2.58
CA GLU A 127 34.43 -14.53 3.01
C GLU A 127 33.70 -13.33 2.33
N THR A 128 32.97 -13.53 1.24
CA THR A 128 32.24 -12.47 0.52
C THR A 128 30.78 -12.27 0.96
N LEU A 129 30.27 -13.14 1.83
CA LEU A 129 28.89 -13.11 2.35
C LEU A 129 28.65 -12.05 3.44
N GLU A 130 29.69 -11.32 3.87
CA GLU A 130 29.54 -10.24 4.85
C GLU A 130 28.92 -8.96 4.25
N SER A 131 28.84 -8.86 2.92
CA SER A 131 28.25 -7.69 2.25
C SER A 131 26.76 -7.90 1.95
N PRO A 132 25.86 -7.01 2.44
CA PRO A 132 24.42 -7.07 2.16
C PRO A 132 24.08 -7.03 0.66
N ALA A 133 24.95 -6.45 -0.16
CA ALA A 133 24.78 -6.39 -1.61
C ALA A 133 25.06 -7.74 -2.29
N ALA A 134 26.05 -8.50 -1.83
CA ALA A 134 26.36 -9.83 -2.33
C ALA A 134 25.23 -10.82 -2.01
N VAL A 135 24.61 -10.69 -0.82
CA VAL A 135 23.44 -11.49 -0.44
C VAL A 135 22.21 -11.15 -1.31
N ARG A 136 21.99 -9.86 -1.63
CA ARG A 136 20.85 -9.42 -2.48
C ARG A 136 20.94 -9.92 -3.92
N SER A 137 22.13 -10.01 -4.51
CA SER A 137 22.31 -10.52 -5.88
C SER A 137 21.98 -12.00 -6.08
N PHE A 138 21.61 -12.73 -5.01
CA PHE A 138 21.11 -14.11 -5.09
C PHE A 138 19.57 -14.19 -5.15
N LEU A 139 18.86 -13.08 -4.96
CA LEU A 139 17.40 -13.01 -4.97
C LEU A 139 16.82 -12.44 -6.28
N ASP A 140 17.68 -11.90 -7.14
CA ASP A 140 17.40 -11.46 -8.52
C ASP A 140 17.88 -12.54 -9.51
#